data_AF-A0A1I5SM90-F1
#
_entry.id   AF-A0A1I5SM90-F1
#
_cell.length_a   1.000
_cell.length_b   1.000
_cell.length_c   1.000
_cell.angle_alpha   90.00
_cell.angle_beta   90.00
_cell.angle_gamma   90.00
#
_symmetry.space_group_name_H-M   'P 1'
#
loop_
_entity.id
_entity.type
_entity.pdbx_description
1 polymer ?
#
loop_
_entity_poly.entity_id
_entity_poly.type
_entity_poly.pdbx_seq_one_letter_code
_entity_poly.pdbx_strand_id
1 'polypeptide(L)' 'MPTEKERETQRVVFERPLPAQMMAIDGTWRRPCFVKEVSESSATLRVESSIEGLTLTEFFLLLSSTGLA' A
#
# COMPACT_ATOMS: atom_id res chain seq x y z
N MET A 1 -12.60 9.82 22.68
CA MET A 1 -12.50 8.96 21.49
C MET A 1 -12.51 9.88 20.28
N PRO A 2 -11.47 9.92 19.44
CA PRO A 2 -11.46 10.80 18.28
C PRO A 2 -12.55 10.38 17.28
N THR A 3 -13.22 11.38 16.72
CA THR A 3 -14.28 11.24 15.73
C THR A 3 -13.71 10.70 14.40
N GLU A 4 -14.55 10.04 13.60
CA GLU A 4 -14.15 9.43 12.31
C GLU A 4 -13.44 10.44 11.38
N LYS A 5 -13.84 11.71 11.44
CA LYS A 5 -13.22 12.83 10.74
C LYS A 5 -11.78 13.15 11.20
N GLU A 6 -11.49 13.00 12.49
CA GLU A 6 -10.15 13.22 13.05
C GLU A 6 -9.19 12.09 12.67
N ARG A 7 -9.70 10.87 12.47
CA ARG A 7 -8.94 9.70 11.99
C ARG A 7 -8.56 9.82 10.51
N GLU A 8 -9.44 10.37 9.68
CA GLU A 8 -9.10 10.76 8.30
C GLU A 8 -7.97 11.80 8.25
N THR A 9 -7.81 12.58 9.32
CA THR A 9 -6.80 13.65 9.41
C THR A 9 -5.42 13.14 9.86
N GLN A 10 -5.31 11.93 10.42
CA GLN A 10 -4.03 11.31 10.80
C GLN A 10 -3.34 10.65 9.60
N ARG A 11 -3.05 11.47 8.60
CA ARG A 11 -2.44 11.03 7.36
C ARG A 11 -0.94 11.31 7.37
N VAL A 12 -0.14 10.28 7.12
CA VAL A 12 1.32 10.37 7.08
C VAL A 12 1.74 10.37 5.62
N VAL A 13 2.27 11.52 5.16
CA VAL A 13 2.89 11.66 3.85
C VAL A 13 4.39 11.40 3.98
N PHE A 14 4.93 10.51 3.17
CA PHE A 14 6.36 10.23 3.18
C PHE A 14 7.10 11.21 2.27
N GLU A 15 8.12 11.90 2.79
CA GLU A 15 9.01 12.75 1.99
C GLU A 15 9.77 11.92 0.94
N ARG A 16 10.21 10.72 1.32
CA ARG A 16 10.78 9.73 0.42
C ARG A 16 9.79 8.56 0.29
N PRO A 17 9.38 8.17 -0.93
CA PRO A 17 8.42 7.09 -1.11
C PRO A 17 8.92 5.79 -0.44
N LEU A 18 8.08 5.14 0.35
CA LEU A 18 8.43 3.91 1.05
C LEU A 18 8.36 2.72 0.08
N PRO A 19 9.46 2.01 -0.21
CA PRO A 19 9.43 0.85 -1.09
C PRO A 19 8.60 -0.28 -0.46
N ALA A 20 7.71 -0.88 -1.23
CA ALA A 20 6.83 -1.96 -0.80
C ALA A 20 6.59 -2.95 -1.95
N GLN A 21 5.80 -4.00 -1.69
CA GLN A 21 5.32 -4.93 -2.71
C GLN A 21 3.81 -5.10 -2.61
N MET A 22 3.15 -5.13 -3.76
CA MET A 22 1.78 -5.61 -3.90
C MET A 22 1.81 -7.08 -4.29
N MET A 23 1.00 -7.90 -3.64
CA MET A 23 0.91 -9.32 -3.93
C MET A 23 -0.57 -9.72 -3.99
N ALA A 24 -0.95 -10.43 -5.04
CA ALA A 24 -2.26 -11.06 -5.12
C ALA A 24 -2.52 -11.92 -3.88
N ILE A 25 -3.77 -12.00 -3.43
CA ILE A 25 -4.12 -12.83 -2.26
C ILE A 25 -3.78 -14.31 -2.44
N ASP A 26 -3.80 -14.78 -3.70
CA ASP A 26 -3.47 -16.15 -4.11
C ASP A 26 -1.98 -16.31 -4.49
N GLY A 27 -1.20 -15.23 -4.46
CA GLY A 27 0.21 -15.21 -4.86
C GLY A 27 0.48 -15.26 -6.37
N THR A 28 -0.56 -15.25 -7.23
CA THR A 28 -0.42 -15.37 -8.69
C THR A 28 0.44 -14.26 -9.30
N TRP A 29 0.42 -13.07 -8.71
CA TRP A 29 1.28 -11.97 -9.13
C TRP A 29 1.85 -11.20 -7.94
N ARG A 30 3.04 -10.63 -8.16
CA ARG A 30 3.69 -9.71 -7.24
C ARG A 30 4.30 -8.55 -8.02
N ARG A 31 4.14 -7.32 -7.50
CA ARG A 31 4.63 -6.10 -8.15
C ARG A 31 5.30 -5.16 -7.14
N PRO A 32 6.44 -4.55 -7.49
CA PRO A 32 7.02 -3.48 -6.70
C PRO A 32 6.12 -2.25 -6.76
N CYS A 33 6.00 -1.56 -5.63
CA CYS A 33 5.31 -0.27 -5.55
C CYS A 33 6.00 0.62 -4.51
N PHE A 34 5.57 1.87 -4.47
CA PHE A 34 5.95 2.81 -3.42
C PHE A 34 4.72 3.34 -2.71
N VAL A 35 4.79 3.42 -1.39
CA VAL A 35 3.77 4.09 -0.58
C VAL A 35 4.11 5.58 -0.50
N LYS A 36 3.19 6.43 -0.97
CA LYS A 36 3.32 7.89 -0.88
C LYS A 36 2.73 8.43 0.41
N GLU A 37 1.59 7.87 0.82
CA GLU A 37 0.80 8.38 1.93
C GLU A 37 -0.07 7.27 2.52
N VAL A 38 -0.25 7.28 3.84
CA VAL A 38 -1.06 6.30 4.59
C VAL A 38 -1.95 7.02 5.61
N SER A 39 -3.19 6.57 5.74
CA SER A 39 -4.10 6.88 6.86
C SER A 39 -4.52 5.58 7.57
N GLU A 40 -5.36 5.69 8.60
CA GLU A 40 -5.94 4.52 9.30
C GLU A 40 -6.70 3.57 8.35
N SER A 41 -7.31 4.10 7.28
CA SER A 41 -8.21 3.35 6.39
C SER A 41 -7.75 3.26 4.94
N SER A 42 -6.73 4.02 4.53
CA SER A 42 -6.36 4.13 3.11
C SER A 42 -4.86 4.35 2.92
N ALA A 43 -4.37 4.01 1.73
CA ALA A 43 -3.01 4.35 1.30
C ALA A 43 -2.99 4.76 -0.17
N THR A 44 -2.08 5.66 -0.52
CA THR A 44 -1.80 6.02 -1.93
C THR A 44 -0.51 5.35 -2.37
N LEU A 45 -0.63 4.48 -3.37
CA LEU A 45 0.48 3.71 -3.94
C LEU A 45 0.89 4.27 -5.31
N ARG A 46 2.18 4.23 -5.61
CA ARG A 46 2.75 4.45 -6.95
C ARG A 46 3.30 3.12 -7.46
N VAL A 47 2.80 2.68 -8.60
CA VAL A 47 3.32 1.50 -9.31
C VAL A 47 4.08 1.98 -10.53
N GLU A 48 5.26 1.42 -10.78
CA GLU A 48 6.09 1.81 -11.93
C GLU A 48 5.76 1.03 -13.20
N SER A 49 5.22 -0.18 -13.05
CA SER A 49 4.77 -1.04 -14.15
C SER A 49 3.26 -0.93 -14.37
N SER A 50 2.79 -1.36 -15.55
CA SER A 50 1.35 -1.48 -15.81
C SER A 50 0.68 -2.39 -14.77
N ILE A 51 -0.55 -2.02 -14.43
CA ILE A 51 -1.48 -2.79 -13.60
C ILE A 51 -2.56 -3.48 -14.43
N GLU A 52 -2.51 -3.33 -15.76
CA GLU A 52 -3.46 -3.96 -16.67
C GLU A 52 -3.40 -5.49 -16.58
N GLY A 53 -4.58 -6.12 -16.57
CA GLY A 53 -4.71 -7.58 -16.42
C GLY A 53 -4.47 -8.11 -15.01
N LEU A 54 -4.18 -7.25 -14.02
CA LEU A 54 -4.09 -7.64 -12.61
C LEU A 54 -5.44 -7.47 -11.91
N THR A 55 -5.88 -8.49 -11.20
CA THR A 55 -7.03 -8.39 -10.29
C THR A 55 -6.61 -7.59 -9.05
N LEU A 56 -6.89 -6.28 -9.07
CA LEU A 56 -6.50 -5.33 -8.01
C LEU A 56 -7.59 -5.07 -6.95
N THR A 57 -8.71 -5.79 -6.99
CA THR A 57 -9.77 -5.64 -6.00
C THR A 57 -9.31 -6.02 -4.60
N GLU A 58 -8.45 -7.04 -4.48
CA GLU A 58 -7.91 -7.51 -3.21
C GLU A 58 -6.45 -7.95 -3.40
N PHE A 59 -5.57 -7.45 -2.54
CA PHE A 59 -4.14 -7.79 -2.54
C PHE A 59 -3.54 -7.49 -1.16
N PHE A 60 -2.39 -8.11 -0.87
CA PHE A 60 -1.57 -7.76 0.28
C PHE A 60 -0.56 -6.66 -0.08
N LEU A 61 -0.46 -5.67 0.79
CA LEU A 61 0.64 -4.71 0.79
C LEU A 61 1.73 -5.19 1.75
N LEU A 62 2.85 -5.64 1.21
CA LEU A 62 4.00 -6.09 1.98
C LEU A 62 4.97 -4.92 2.20
N LEU A 63 5.09 -4.49 3.46
CA LEU A 63 6.00 -3.42 3.87
C LEU A 63 7.41 -3.94 4.21
N SER A 64 7.55 -5.24 4.47
CA SER A 64 8.84 -5.88 4.71
C SER A 64 9.45 -6.36 3.41
N SER A 65 10.74 -6.07 3.21
CA SER A 65 11.53 -6.60 2.11
C SER A 65 12.12 -7.99 2.40
N THR A 66 12.13 -8.43 3.66
CA THR A 66 12.83 -9.66 4.11
C THR A 66 11.89 -10.73 4.69
N GLY A 67 10.60 -10.44 4.88
CA GLY A 67 9.60 -11.42 5.35
C GLY A 67 9.76 -11.86 6.81
N LEU A 68 10.67 -11.25 7.57
CA LEU A 68 10.81 -11.43 9.01
C LEU A 68 10.05 -10.29 9.69
N ALA A 69 8.79 -10.52 10.03
CA ALA A 69 8.00 -9.64 10.89
C ALA A 69 7.69 -10.38 12.19
#